data_AF-K7G940-F1
#
_entry.id   AF-K7G940-F1
#
_cell.length_a   1.000
_cell.length_b   1.000
_cell.length_c   1.000
_cell.angle_alpha   90.00
_cell.angle_beta   90.00
_cell.angle_gamma   90.00
#
_symmetry.space_group_name_H-M   'P 1'
#
loop_
_entity.id
_entity.type
_entity.pdbx_description
1 polymer ?
#
loop_
_entity_poly.entity_id
_entity_poly.type
_entity_poly.pdbx_seq_one_letter_code
_entity_poly.pdbx_strand_id
1 'polypeptide(L)'
;MVCLNLLDVQPVATSSGQLNVFLQGNAATVMPCRPSNISVKRISPMPIKVSSRRRPSVVPESGSKVPHDTRQRYVNFFVEEFLKVCRTVNEAFDKALVEEKAIYDRCGSKNMYLNIAVNTLKKLRDQGSLSPNGQSSGNRCTNATGSRKSDEKNGFTGVVLYRILKDYVLTEEQMHENGYPQPNPDKPGSAILGNGITKTAVSDASKRVCCRCGEIYTVTTSGKHIRKEECNYHSGRVLRQKVPGGLETRYSCCEGVVGSPGCQVAKVGTC
;
A
#
# COMPACT_ATOMS: atom_id res chain seq x y z
N MET A 1 -36.54 -18.84 15.64
CA MET A 1 -35.53 -18.49 16.66
C MET A 1 -34.57 -17.52 16.00
N VAL A 2 -34.79 -16.19 15.96
CA VAL A 2 -34.84 -15.19 17.06
C VAL A 2 -33.66 -15.43 18.00
N CYS A 3 -32.63 -14.57 18.08
CA CYS A 3 -32.73 -13.21 18.61
C CYS A 3 -31.82 -12.17 17.91
N LEU A 4 -32.42 -11.02 17.59
CA LEU A 4 -31.79 -9.71 17.43
C LEU A 4 -31.75 -9.03 18.82
N ASN A 5 -30.66 -8.36 19.18
CA ASN A 5 -30.67 -7.40 20.28
C ASN A 5 -30.33 -6.02 19.74
N LEU A 6 -31.40 -5.23 19.62
CA LEU A 6 -31.43 -3.79 19.44
C LEU A 6 -31.72 -3.21 20.82
N LEU A 7 -30.91 -2.28 21.32
CA LEU A 7 -31.31 -1.38 22.40
C LEU A 7 -30.89 0.03 22.01
N ASP A 8 -31.87 0.91 22.10
CA ASP A 8 -31.81 2.31 21.72
C ASP A 8 -32.29 3.17 22.91
N VAL A 9 -31.95 4.46 22.87
CA VAL A 9 -32.50 5.62 23.62
C VAL A 9 -31.85 6.09 24.97
N GLN A 10 -30.92 7.06 24.84
CA GLN A 10 -30.76 8.46 25.39
C GLN A 10 -31.72 9.08 26.47
N PRO A 11 -31.56 10.35 26.99
CA PRO A 11 -30.42 11.27 27.29
C PRO A 11 -30.53 12.17 28.60
N VAL A 12 -29.69 13.25 28.72
CA VAL A 12 -29.81 14.55 29.49
C VAL A 12 -29.30 14.56 30.96
N ALA A 13 -28.62 15.56 31.59
CA ALA A 13 -28.20 16.95 31.32
C ALA A 13 -27.06 17.45 32.27
N THR A 14 -26.31 18.47 31.79
CA THR A 14 -25.67 19.67 32.41
C THR A 14 -25.34 19.82 33.92
N SER A 15 -24.10 20.27 34.21
CA SER A 15 -23.76 21.44 35.05
C SER A 15 -22.33 21.93 34.67
N SER A 16 -22.09 23.15 34.19
CA SER A 16 -22.08 24.52 34.77
C SER A 16 -20.86 24.88 35.66
N GLY A 17 -20.13 25.92 35.22
CA GLY A 17 -19.25 26.79 36.03
C GLY A 17 -17.77 26.37 36.09
N GLN A 18 -16.74 27.20 35.94
CA GLN A 18 -16.63 28.66 35.92
C GLN A 18 -15.35 29.08 35.18
N LEU A 19 -15.44 30.23 34.51
CA LEU A 19 -14.34 31.04 34.01
C LEU A 19 -13.63 31.75 35.17
N ASN A 20 -12.31 31.96 35.05
CA ASN A 20 -11.70 33.21 35.48
C ASN A 20 -10.41 33.48 34.71
N VAL A 21 -10.47 34.55 33.91
CA VAL A 21 -9.35 35.32 33.37
C VAL A 21 -8.83 36.22 34.49
N PHE A 22 -7.52 36.38 34.67
CA PHE A 22 -6.89 37.69 34.89
C PHE A 22 -5.36 37.64 34.70
N LEU A 23 -4.86 38.81 34.35
CA LEU A 23 -3.62 39.16 33.66
C LEU A 23 -2.48 39.56 34.62
N GLN A 24 -1.24 39.39 34.12
CA GLN A 24 -0.12 40.36 34.16
C GLN A 24 0.81 40.45 35.39
N GLY A 25 2.13 40.44 35.11
CA GLY A 25 3.11 41.20 35.91
C GLY A 25 4.46 40.55 36.25
N ASN A 26 5.43 40.72 35.34
CA ASN A 26 6.83 41.16 35.55
C ASN A 26 7.83 40.43 36.49
N ALA A 27 8.89 39.92 35.83
CA ALA A 27 10.32 40.27 35.97
C ALA A 27 11.21 39.84 37.17
N ALA A 28 12.45 39.52 36.76
CA ALA A 28 13.74 39.58 37.46
C ALA A 28 14.28 38.31 38.17
N THR A 29 15.22 37.67 37.46
CA THR A 29 16.60 37.34 37.87
C THR A 29 16.88 37.06 39.34
N VAL A 30 17.49 35.89 39.64
CA VAL A 30 18.76 35.72 40.38
C VAL A 30 18.94 34.25 40.80
N MET A 31 20.11 33.70 40.49
CA MET A 31 20.63 32.40 40.94
C MET A 31 20.79 32.35 42.47
N PRO A 32 20.72 31.17 43.13
CA PRO A 32 21.99 30.64 43.62
C PRO A 32 22.11 29.10 43.70
N CYS A 33 23.32 28.66 43.35
CA CYS A 33 24.22 27.75 44.07
C CYS A 33 23.71 26.44 44.71
N ARG A 34 24.20 25.36 44.07
CA ARG A 34 24.52 24.01 44.54
C ARG A 34 25.00 23.90 46.01
N PRO A 35 24.50 22.89 46.75
CA PRO A 35 25.26 22.20 47.79
C PRO A 35 25.68 20.78 47.33
N SER A 36 26.89 20.40 47.72
CA SER A 36 27.53 19.13 47.37
C SER A 36 27.30 18.04 48.42
N ASN A 37 27.06 16.82 47.95
CA ASN A 37 27.45 15.51 48.47
C ASN A 37 27.18 15.15 49.95
N ILE A 38 26.20 14.28 50.16
CA ILE A 38 26.29 13.18 51.14
C ILE A 38 25.97 11.87 50.41
N SER A 39 26.96 10.99 50.32
CA SER A 39 26.84 9.65 49.76
C SER A 39 26.19 8.71 50.77
N VAL A 40 24.96 8.27 50.51
CA VAL A 40 24.35 7.14 51.21
C VAL A 40 24.34 5.95 50.26
N LYS A 41 25.17 4.94 50.59
CA LYS A 41 25.22 3.64 49.90
C LYS A 41 23.85 2.96 49.98
N ARG A 42 23.14 2.89 48.85
CA ARG A 42 21.90 2.12 48.72
C ARG A 42 22.26 0.73 48.18
N ILE A 43 22.14 -0.28 49.04
CA ILE A 43 22.36 -1.69 48.71
C ILE A 43 21.15 -2.15 47.88
N SER A 44 21.39 -2.62 46.66
CA SER A 44 20.36 -3.19 45.78
C SER A 44 20.05 -4.65 46.16
N PRO A 45 18.77 -5.04 46.30
CA PRO A 45 18.42 -6.44 46.43
C PRO A 45 18.62 -7.18 45.10
N MET A 46 19.32 -8.31 45.12
CA MET A 46 19.52 -9.19 43.97
C MET A 46 18.23 -9.96 43.60
N PRO A 47 17.99 -10.26 42.31
CA PRO A 47 16.79 -10.97 41.89
C PRO A 47 16.86 -12.47 42.24
N ILE A 48 15.82 -12.96 42.92
CA ILE A 48 15.63 -14.36 43.23
C ILE A 48 15.29 -15.13 41.95
N LYS A 49 16.11 -16.14 41.61
CA LYS A 49 15.84 -17.13 40.55
C LYS A 49 14.60 -17.95 40.91
N VAL A 50 13.47 -17.65 40.27
CA VAL A 50 12.29 -18.53 40.31
C VAL A 50 12.45 -19.61 39.24
N SER A 51 12.45 -20.85 39.71
CA SER A 51 12.53 -22.09 38.95
C SER A 51 11.45 -22.19 37.86
N SER A 52 11.88 -22.60 36.68
CA SER A 52 11.03 -22.85 35.52
C SER A 52 10.04 -23.98 35.79
N ARG A 53 8.75 -23.69 35.77
CA ARG A 53 7.73 -24.68 35.36
C ARG A 53 7.24 -24.30 33.98
N ARG A 54 7.89 -24.83 32.94
CA ARG A 54 7.26 -24.87 31.61
C ARG A 54 6.12 -25.88 31.70
N ARG A 55 4.90 -25.36 31.76
CA ARG A 55 3.69 -26.14 31.50
C ARG A 55 3.79 -26.65 30.05
N PRO A 56 3.67 -27.95 29.78
CA PRO A 56 3.52 -28.43 28.41
C PRO A 56 2.15 -27.96 27.92
N SER A 57 2.12 -26.93 27.08
CA SER A 57 0.91 -26.53 26.38
C SER A 57 1.06 -26.90 24.92
N VAL A 58 0.52 -28.07 24.63
CA VAL A 58 -0.16 -28.48 23.39
C VAL A 58 0.15 -27.57 22.20
N VAL A 59 0.97 -28.08 21.28
CA VAL A 59 0.99 -27.60 19.89
C VAL A 59 -0.46 -27.59 19.42
N PRO A 60 -1.07 -26.43 19.10
CA PRO A 60 -2.31 -26.45 18.35
C PRO A 60 -1.90 -26.97 16.98
N GLU A 61 -2.13 -28.26 16.73
CA GLU A 61 -2.18 -28.77 15.36
C GLU A 61 -3.13 -27.85 14.61
N SER A 62 -2.53 -27.01 13.79
CA SER A 62 -3.14 -25.78 13.34
C SER A 62 -4.33 -26.15 12.48
N GLY A 63 -5.48 -25.57 12.82
CA GLY A 63 -6.75 -25.78 12.14
C GLY A 63 -6.61 -25.70 10.63
N SER A 64 -7.38 -26.54 9.94
CA SER A 64 -7.74 -26.49 8.51
C SER A 64 -6.80 -25.68 7.60
N LYS A 65 -6.15 -26.35 6.63
CA LYS A 65 -5.22 -25.78 5.62
C LYS A 65 -5.69 -24.45 4.98
N VAL A 66 -7.01 -24.24 4.97
CA VAL A 66 -7.68 -23.02 4.54
C VAL A 66 -8.77 -22.66 5.56
N PRO A 67 -8.85 -21.41 6.04
CA PRO A 67 -9.92 -20.98 6.95
C PRO A 67 -11.32 -21.17 6.36
N HIS A 68 -12.28 -21.56 7.20
CA HIS A 68 -13.67 -21.83 6.80
C HIS A 68 -14.33 -20.64 6.08
N ASP A 69 -14.16 -19.40 6.57
CA ASP A 69 -14.76 -18.22 5.96
C ASP A 69 -14.25 -17.97 4.52
N THR A 70 -12.99 -18.34 4.26
CA THR A 70 -12.43 -18.26 2.90
C THR A 70 -13.11 -19.31 2.01
N ARG A 71 -13.25 -20.54 2.51
CA ARG A 71 -13.90 -21.63 1.77
C ARG A 71 -15.35 -21.31 1.44
N GLN A 72 -16.13 -20.88 2.44
CA GLN A 72 -17.53 -20.49 2.28
C GLN A 72 -17.71 -19.36 1.26
N ARG A 73 -16.80 -18.38 1.23
CA ARG A 73 -16.84 -17.30 0.22
C ARG A 73 -16.73 -17.85 -1.20
N TYR A 74 -15.85 -18.82 -1.44
CA TYR A 74 -15.71 -19.44 -2.76
C TYR A 74 -16.88 -20.36 -3.09
N VAL A 75 -17.49 -21.05 -2.11
CA VAL A 75 -18.76 -21.76 -2.34
C VAL A 75 -19.81 -20.78 -2.88
N ASN A 76 -19.99 -19.62 -2.24
CA ASN A 76 -20.97 -18.62 -2.71
C ASN A 76 -20.67 -18.15 -4.14
N PHE A 77 -19.41 -17.89 -4.48
CA PHE A 77 -19.03 -17.55 -5.85
C PHE A 77 -19.32 -18.68 -6.84
N PHE A 78 -19.07 -19.94 -6.47
CA PHE A 78 -19.42 -21.08 -7.32
C PHE A 78 -20.93 -21.22 -7.49
N VAL A 79 -21.73 -21.03 -6.44
CA VAL A 79 -23.19 -21.05 -6.52
C VAL A 79 -23.69 -19.99 -7.51
N GLU A 80 -23.20 -18.76 -7.44
CA GLU A 80 -23.56 -17.68 -8.36
C GLU A 80 -23.28 -18.05 -9.83
N GLU A 81 -22.19 -18.75 -10.12
CA GLU A 81 -21.88 -19.21 -11.47
C GLU A 81 -22.70 -20.45 -11.87
N PHE A 82 -22.90 -21.41 -10.97
CA PHE A 82 -23.68 -22.62 -11.26
C PHE A 82 -25.18 -22.33 -11.43
N LEU A 83 -25.72 -21.30 -10.77
CA LEU A 83 -27.10 -20.85 -10.96
C LEU A 83 -27.37 -20.36 -12.40
N LYS A 84 -26.34 -19.95 -13.14
CA LYS A 84 -26.48 -19.54 -14.55
C LYS A 84 -26.65 -20.74 -15.50
N VAL A 85 -26.22 -21.93 -15.08
CA VAL A 85 -26.15 -23.13 -15.94
C VAL A 85 -27.09 -24.25 -15.47
N CYS A 86 -27.35 -24.36 -14.17
CA CYS A 86 -28.18 -25.42 -13.60
C CYS A 86 -29.68 -25.10 -13.68
N ARG A 87 -30.51 -26.15 -13.70
CA ARG A 87 -31.97 -26.01 -13.81
C ARG A 87 -32.65 -25.75 -12.47
N THR A 88 -32.01 -26.14 -11.37
CA THR A 88 -32.54 -25.98 -10.02
C THR A 88 -31.50 -25.38 -9.09
N VAL A 89 -31.98 -24.68 -8.06
CA VAL A 89 -31.13 -24.03 -7.05
C VAL A 89 -30.36 -25.08 -6.25
N ASN A 90 -31.02 -26.17 -5.83
CA ASN A 90 -30.38 -27.23 -5.04
C ASN A 90 -29.23 -27.89 -5.80
N GLU A 91 -29.40 -28.16 -7.11
CA GLU A 91 -28.34 -28.72 -7.95
C GLU A 91 -27.12 -27.78 -8.04
N ALA A 92 -27.33 -26.46 -8.10
CA ALA A 92 -26.24 -25.48 -8.11
C ALA A 92 -25.47 -25.46 -6.79
N PHE A 93 -26.17 -25.56 -5.66
CA PHE A 93 -25.55 -25.66 -4.33
C PHE A 93 -24.73 -26.95 -4.18
N ASP A 94 -25.28 -28.10 -4.56
CA ASP A 94 -24.59 -29.38 -4.46
C ASP A 94 -23.33 -29.40 -5.34
N LYS A 95 -23.41 -28.90 -6.57
CA LYS A 95 -22.24 -28.78 -7.45
C LYS A 95 -21.18 -27.83 -6.89
N ALA A 96 -21.59 -26.68 -6.34
CA ALA A 96 -20.67 -25.73 -5.71
C ALA A 96 -19.90 -26.35 -4.53
N LEU A 97 -20.59 -27.11 -3.68
CA LEU A 97 -19.98 -27.80 -2.54
C LEU A 97 -19.03 -28.92 -2.97
N VAL A 98 -19.42 -29.71 -3.98
CA VAL A 98 -18.57 -30.78 -4.52
C VAL A 98 -17.29 -30.20 -5.15
N GLU A 99 -17.42 -29.13 -5.94
CA GLU A 99 -16.27 -28.49 -6.58
C GLU A 99 -15.33 -27.85 -5.54
N GLU A 100 -15.88 -27.13 -4.55
CA GLU A 100 -15.08 -26.56 -3.46
C GLU A 100 -14.32 -27.63 -2.68
N LYS A 101 -15.00 -28.72 -2.34
CA LYS A 101 -14.38 -29.85 -1.64
C LYS A 101 -13.25 -30.46 -2.47
N ALA A 102 -13.45 -30.65 -3.78
CA ALA A 102 -12.41 -31.16 -4.68
C ALA A 102 -11.20 -30.22 -4.79
N ILE A 103 -11.39 -28.91 -4.66
CA ILE A 103 -10.31 -27.92 -4.59
C ILE A 103 -9.57 -28.03 -3.26
N TYR A 104 -10.31 -28.11 -2.15
CA TYR A 104 -9.74 -28.23 -0.81
C TYR A 104 -8.91 -29.52 -0.64
N ASP A 105 -9.40 -30.64 -1.14
CA ASP A 105 -8.70 -31.94 -1.04
C ASP A 105 -7.39 -31.94 -1.86
N ARG A 106 -7.35 -31.24 -3.00
CA ARG A 106 -6.14 -31.11 -3.84
C ARG A 106 -5.13 -30.10 -3.31
N CYS A 107 -5.54 -29.16 -2.46
CA CYS A 107 -4.66 -28.09 -2.01
C CYS A 107 -3.81 -28.51 -0.80
N GLY A 108 -2.54 -28.06 -0.82
CA GLY A 108 -1.60 -28.21 0.29
C GLY A 108 -1.48 -26.96 1.16
N SER A 109 -2.01 -25.83 0.71
CA SER A 109 -1.90 -24.53 1.38
C SER A 109 -3.01 -23.58 0.94
N LYS A 110 -3.24 -22.52 1.74
CA LYS A 110 -4.16 -21.43 1.41
C LYS A 110 -3.92 -20.83 0.03
N ASN A 111 -2.68 -20.55 -0.33
CA ASN A 111 -2.37 -19.93 -1.64
C ASN A 111 -2.68 -20.88 -2.80
N MET A 112 -2.41 -22.18 -2.63
CA MET A 112 -2.76 -23.17 -3.65
C MET A 112 -4.27 -23.27 -3.83
N TYR A 113 -5.04 -23.24 -2.74
CA TYR A 113 -6.50 -23.19 -2.77
C TYR A 113 -7.00 -21.96 -3.55
N LEU A 114 -6.53 -20.77 -3.20
CA LEU A 114 -6.95 -19.52 -3.85
C LEU A 114 -6.67 -19.55 -5.36
N ASN A 115 -5.49 -20.01 -5.75
CA ASN A 115 -5.10 -20.10 -7.16
C ASN A 115 -5.98 -21.09 -7.92
N ILE A 116 -6.23 -22.28 -7.38
CA ILE A 116 -7.10 -23.26 -8.04
C ILE A 116 -8.54 -22.72 -8.11
N ALA A 117 -9.06 -22.15 -7.04
CA ALA A 117 -10.43 -21.66 -6.97
C ALA A 117 -10.70 -20.49 -7.94
N VAL A 118 -9.78 -19.52 -8.03
CA VAL A 118 -9.88 -18.42 -9.01
C VAL A 118 -9.83 -18.95 -10.44
N ASN A 119 -8.96 -19.91 -10.73
CA ASN A 119 -8.87 -20.52 -12.05
C ASN A 119 -10.14 -21.32 -12.41
N THR A 120 -10.73 -22.04 -11.47
CA THR A 120 -12.01 -22.72 -11.67
C THR A 120 -13.14 -21.71 -11.92
N LEU A 121 -13.23 -20.64 -11.14
CA LEU A 121 -14.22 -19.57 -11.37
C LEU A 121 -14.08 -18.94 -12.76
N LYS A 122 -12.85 -18.69 -13.20
CA LYS A 122 -12.60 -18.18 -14.56
C LYS A 122 -13.18 -19.13 -15.62
N LYS A 123 -12.90 -20.43 -15.51
CA LYS A 123 -13.42 -21.45 -16.43
C LYS A 123 -14.95 -21.50 -16.44
N LEU A 124 -15.60 -21.39 -15.29
CA LEU A 124 -17.07 -21.39 -15.19
C LEU A 124 -17.68 -20.16 -15.87
N ARG A 125 -17.05 -18.99 -15.73
CA ARG A 125 -17.48 -17.75 -16.40
C ARG A 125 -17.31 -17.82 -17.91
N ASP A 126 -16.19 -18.38 -18.37
CA ASP A 126 -15.92 -18.57 -19.79
C ASP A 126 -16.95 -19.54 -20.43
N GLN A 127 -17.35 -20.59 -19.69
CA GLN A 127 -18.42 -21.50 -20.12
C GLN A 127 -19.81 -20.85 -20.10
N GLY A 128 -20.10 -19.99 -19.11
CA GLY A 128 -21.38 -19.26 -19.02
C GLY A 128 -21.59 -18.21 -20.12
N SER A 129 -20.54 -17.82 -20.85
CA SER A 129 -20.62 -16.91 -22.00
C SER A 129 -20.96 -17.62 -23.32
N LEU A 130 -20.97 -18.96 -23.35
CA LEU A 130 -21.34 -19.75 -24.52
C LEU A 130 -22.64 -20.52 -24.18
N SER A 131 -23.75 -20.05 -24.74
CA SER A 131 -25.09 -20.62 -24.50
C SER A 131 -25.19 -22.11 -24.92
N PRO A 132 -26.11 -22.89 -24.33
CA PRO A 132 -25.91 -24.31 -24.06
C PRO A 132 -26.47 -25.21 -25.16
N ASN A 133 -25.63 -26.10 -25.68
CA ASN A 133 -26.11 -27.41 -26.09
C ASN A 133 -24.96 -28.43 -26.04
N GLY A 134 -25.15 -29.53 -25.30
CA GLY A 134 -24.34 -30.74 -25.47
C GLY A 134 -23.40 -31.14 -24.33
N GLN A 135 -23.98 -31.77 -23.31
CA GLN A 135 -23.50 -32.99 -22.62
C GLN A 135 -22.14 -33.01 -21.89
N SER A 136 -22.27 -33.41 -20.62
CA SER A 136 -21.22 -33.83 -19.69
C SER A 136 -20.47 -35.09 -20.17
N SER A 137 -19.17 -35.18 -19.88
CA SER A 137 -18.56 -36.44 -19.38
C SER A 137 -17.16 -36.22 -18.77
N GLY A 138 -17.06 -36.55 -17.49
CA GLY A 138 -16.02 -37.38 -16.85
C GLY A 138 -14.53 -37.20 -17.18
N ASN A 139 -13.78 -36.83 -16.12
CA ASN A 139 -12.40 -37.19 -15.77
C ASN A 139 -11.52 -37.97 -16.78
N ARG A 140 -10.26 -37.50 -16.93
CA ARG A 140 -9.06 -38.31 -16.60
C ARG A 140 -7.81 -37.43 -16.46
N CYS A 141 -7.14 -37.57 -15.31
CA CYS A 141 -5.71 -37.27 -15.19
C CYS A 141 -4.92 -38.33 -15.98
N THR A 142 -4.02 -37.90 -16.86
CA THR A 142 -2.79 -38.63 -17.20
C THR A 142 -1.68 -37.61 -17.45
N ASN A 143 -0.51 -37.86 -16.85
CA ASN A 143 0.71 -37.10 -17.08
C ASN A 143 1.27 -37.45 -18.46
N ALA A 144 1.69 -36.46 -19.25
CA ALA A 144 2.87 -36.54 -20.14
C ALA A 144 3.10 -35.20 -20.86
N THR A 145 4.26 -34.62 -20.59
CA THR A 145 5.23 -34.08 -21.55
C THR A 145 4.71 -33.26 -22.74
N GLY A 146 4.99 -31.95 -22.67
CA GLY A 146 5.47 -31.15 -23.81
C GLY A 146 4.60 -31.12 -25.05
N SER A 147 3.64 -30.20 -25.11
CA SER A 147 3.28 -29.58 -26.38
C SER A 147 2.71 -28.18 -26.15
N ARG A 148 3.19 -27.25 -26.98
CA ARG A 148 2.96 -25.81 -26.90
C ARG A 148 1.47 -25.52 -26.92
N LYS A 149 0.95 -24.90 -25.85
CA LYS A 149 -0.37 -24.28 -25.92
C LYS A 149 -0.26 -23.10 -26.87
N SER A 150 -0.80 -23.28 -28.07
CA SER A 150 -1.36 -22.17 -28.84
C SER A 150 -2.32 -21.45 -27.91
N ASP A 151 -1.92 -20.26 -27.46
CA ASP A 151 -2.83 -19.32 -26.83
C ASP A 151 -4.00 -19.12 -27.79
N GLU A 152 -5.19 -19.57 -27.39
CA GLU A 152 -6.46 -19.04 -27.89
C GLU A 152 -6.50 -17.56 -27.45
N LYS A 153 -5.78 -16.72 -28.19
CA LYS A 153 -5.83 -15.27 -28.05
C LYS A 153 -7.23 -14.86 -28.48
N ASN A 154 -8.07 -14.53 -27.50
CA ASN A 154 -9.25 -13.70 -27.70
C ASN A 154 -8.98 -12.67 -28.80
N GLY A 155 -9.79 -12.73 -29.85
CA GLY A 155 -9.59 -12.13 -31.17
C GLY A 155 -9.57 -10.62 -31.21
N PHE A 156 -8.55 -10.01 -30.62
CA PHE A 156 -8.13 -8.68 -31.00
C PHE A 156 -7.12 -8.82 -32.15
N THR A 157 -7.63 -9.04 -33.36
CA THR A 157 -6.85 -8.79 -34.58
C THR A 157 -6.25 -7.38 -34.46
N GLY A 158 -4.99 -7.17 -34.82
CA GLY A 158 -4.29 -5.90 -34.57
C GLY A 158 -5.05 -4.65 -35.05
N VAL A 159 -5.86 -4.80 -36.11
CA VAL A 159 -6.75 -3.75 -36.63
C VAL A 159 -7.90 -3.40 -35.67
N VAL A 160 -8.52 -4.40 -35.05
CA VAL A 160 -9.63 -4.20 -34.10
C VAL A 160 -9.10 -3.53 -32.84
N LEU A 161 -7.93 -3.97 -32.35
CA LEU A 161 -7.27 -3.34 -31.21
C LEU A 161 -6.92 -1.87 -31.49
N TYR A 162 -6.35 -1.58 -32.67
CA TYR A 162 -6.01 -0.22 -33.06
C TYR A 162 -7.23 0.70 -33.09
N ARG A 163 -8.37 0.24 -33.60
CA ARG A 163 -9.62 1.02 -33.62
C ARG A 163 -10.07 1.39 -32.20
N ILE A 164 -10.04 0.43 -31.29
CA ILE A 164 -10.44 0.67 -29.89
C ILE A 164 -9.45 1.63 -29.20
N LEU A 165 -8.16 1.43 -29.40
CA LEU A 165 -7.12 2.26 -28.75
C LEU A 165 -7.06 3.68 -29.32
N LYS A 166 -7.47 3.88 -30.57
CA LYS A 166 -7.47 5.21 -31.21
C LYS A 166 -8.34 6.22 -30.47
N ASP A 167 -9.43 5.76 -29.86
CA ASP A 167 -10.35 6.62 -29.09
C ASP A 167 -9.73 7.10 -27.76
N TYR A 168 -8.64 6.48 -27.33
CA TYR A 168 -7.88 6.86 -26.13
C TYR A 168 -6.62 7.67 -26.45
N VAL A 169 -6.38 8.02 -27.72
CA VAL A 169 -5.27 8.90 -28.10
C VAL A 169 -5.63 10.33 -27.70
N LEU A 170 -4.78 10.94 -26.89
CA LEU A 170 -4.95 12.32 -26.44
C LEU A 170 -4.91 13.29 -27.62
N THR A 171 -5.76 14.32 -27.58
CA THR A 171 -5.67 15.43 -28.55
C THR A 171 -4.43 16.28 -28.26
N GLU A 172 -4.00 17.08 -29.24
CA GLU A 172 -2.84 17.95 -29.08
C GLU A 172 -3.05 18.94 -27.93
N GLU A 173 -4.25 19.48 -27.77
CA GLU A 173 -4.64 20.36 -26.67
C GLU A 173 -4.57 19.64 -25.32
N GLN A 174 -5.07 18.40 -25.24
CA GLN A 174 -4.95 17.58 -24.02
C GLN A 174 -3.49 17.25 -23.70
N MET A 175 -2.65 17.06 -24.71
CA MET A 175 -1.21 16.87 -24.51
C MET A 175 -0.56 18.14 -23.94
N HIS A 176 -0.95 19.32 -24.42
CA HIS A 176 -0.51 20.61 -23.87
C HIS A 176 -0.96 20.77 -22.40
N GLU A 177 -2.24 20.55 -22.11
CA GLU A 177 -2.82 20.73 -20.78
C GLU A 177 -2.20 19.77 -19.74
N ASN A 178 -1.87 18.54 -20.16
CA ASN A 178 -1.23 17.56 -19.30
C ASN A 178 0.31 17.68 -19.24
N GLY A 179 0.89 18.70 -19.89
CA GLY A 179 2.33 18.99 -19.84
C GLY A 179 3.20 17.96 -20.55
N TYR A 180 2.68 17.26 -21.56
CA TYR A 180 3.49 16.36 -22.38
C TYR A 180 4.51 17.15 -23.23
N PRO A 181 5.72 16.61 -23.48
CA PRO A 181 6.68 17.24 -24.39
C PRO A 181 6.15 17.27 -25.81
N GLN A 182 6.22 18.42 -26.46
CA GLN A 182 5.75 18.62 -27.83
C GLN A 182 6.86 18.93 -28.80
N PRO A 183 6.76 18.50 -30.08
CA PRO A 183 7.77 18.81 -31.08
C PRO A 183 7.96 20.32 -31.24
N ASN A 184 9.22 20.77 -31.24
CA ASN A 184 9.52 22.17 -31.52
C ASN A 184 9.48 22.43 -33.05
N PRO A 185 8.69 23.41 -33.54
CA PRO A 185 8.65 23.75 -34.95
C PRO A 185 9.98 24.35 -35.47
N ASP A 186 10.75 25.03 -34.63
CA ASP A 186 11.97 25.75 -35.03
C ASP A 186 13.23 24.86 -35.01
N LYS A 187 13.19 23.74 -34.27
CA LYS A 187 14.35 22.88 -34.03
C LYS A 187 13.96 21.39 -34.08
N PRO A 188 14.09 20.72 -35.23
CA PRO A 188 13.77 19.29 -35.35
C PRO A 188 14.64 18.48 -34.39
N GLY A 189 14.02 17.55 -33.67
CA GLY A 189 14.68 16.75 -32.63
C GLY A 189 14.70 17.39 -31.24
N SER A 190 14.08 18.57 -31.05
CA SER A 190 13.86 19.16 -29.73
C SER A 190 12.37 19.19 -29.37
N ALA A 191 12.07 19.18 -28.07
CA ALA A 191 10.71 19.22 -27.55
C ALA A 191 10.49 20.42 -26.61
N ILE A 192 9.34 21.07 -26.74
CA ILE A 192 8.85 22.15 -25.88
C ILE A 192 8.02 21.50 -24.77
N LEU A 193 8.30 21.84 -23.52
CA LEU A 193 7.52 21.40 -22.37
C LEU A 193 6.57 22.55 -21.99
N GLY A 194 5.26 22.29 -22.04
CA GLY A 194 4.26 23.22 -21.51
C GLY A 194 4.41 23.34 -19.99
N ASN A 195 5.07 24.40 -19.55
CA ASN A 195 5.22 25.02 -18.21
C ASN A 195 4.72 24.29 -16.93
N GLY A 196 4.80 22.97 -16.82
CA GLY A 196 4.36 22.22 -15.62
C GLY A 196 5.48 21.80 -14.67
N ILE A 197 6.72 21.70 -15.18
CA ILE A 197 7.89 21.38 -14.36
C ILE A 197 9.08 22.18 -14.90
N THR A 198 8.99 23.51 -14.88
CA THR A 198 10.20 24.27 -14.66
C THR A 198 10.63 23.98 -13.23
N LYS A 199 11.44 22.92 -13.03
CA LYS A 199 12.52 23.03 -12.04
C LYS A 199 13.16 24.35 -12.38
N THR A 200 12.93 25.38 -11.56
CA THR A 200 13.32 26.77 -11.79
C THR A 200 14.65 26.71 -12.50
N ALA A 201 14.63 26.92 -13.83
CA ALA A 201 15.82 26.72 -14.62
C ALA A 201 16.76 27.74 -14.03
N VAL A 202 17.76 27.26 -13.28
CA VAL A 202 18.56 28.19 -12.53
C VAL A 202 19.30 28.96 -13.59
N SER A 203 18.88 30.22 -13.79
CA SER A 203 19.08 30.98 -15.02
C SER A 203 20.56 31.28 -15.30
N ASP A 204 21.43 30.89 -14.37
CA ASP A 204 22.86 31.10 -14.39
C ASP A 204 23.57 29.74 -14.57
N ALA A 205 24.44 29.62 -15.58
CA ALA A 205 25.20 28.41 -15.89
C ALA A 205 26.02 27.85 -14.69
N SER A 206 26.32 28.72 -13.72
CA SER A 206 27.09 28.42 -12.52
C SER A 206 26.23 27.96 -11.34
N LYS A 207 24.90 27.97 -11.43
CA LYS A 207 24.03 27.50 -10.34
C LYS A 207 23.55 26.07 -10.59
N ARG A 208 23.63 25.23 -9.57
CA ARG A 208 23.25 23.81 -9.59
C ARG A 208 22.37 23.50 -8.39
N VAL A 209 21.54 22.46 -8.51
CA VAL A 209 20.66 21.99 -7.43
C VAL A 209 21.28 20.75 -6.80
N CYS A 210 21.37 20.71 -5.46
CA CYS A 210 21.87 19.53 -4.75
C CYS A 210 20.90 18.35 -4.89
N CYS A 211 21.39 17.17 -5.29
CA CYS A 211 20.56 15.97 -5.44
C CYS A 211 20.05 15.39 -4.11
N ARG A 212 20.69 15.74 -2.98
CA ARG A 212 20.34 15.23 -1.65
C ARG A 212 19.32 16.12 -0.95
N CYS A 213 19.60 17.41 -0.84
CA CYS A 213 18.76 18.37 -0.11
C CYS A 213 17.93 19.30 -1.00
N GLY A 214 18.14 19.33 -2.32
CA GLY A 214 17.40 20.22 -3.23
C GLY A 214 17.83 21.69 -3.19
N GLU A 215 18.78 22.05 -2.33
CA GLU A 215 19.26 23.43 -2.18
C GLU A 215 20.16 23.87 -3.34
N ILE A 216 20.08 25.16 -3.73
CA ILE A 216 20.79 25.70 -4.91
C ILE A 216 22.21 26.18 -4.54
N TYR A 217 23.26 25.57 -5.10
CA TYR A 217 24.65 26.01 -4.94
C TYR A 217 25.24 26.61 -6.19
N THR A 218 26.32 27.38 -6.01
CA THR A 218 27.16 27.85 -7.09
C THR A 218 28.38 26.94 -7.30
N VAL A 219 28.76 26.79 -8.56
CA VAL A 219 29.99 26.12 -9.00
C VAL A 219 30.91 27.13 -9.69
N THR A 220 32.21 26.96 -9.51
CA THR A 220 33.24 27.68 -10.27
C THR A 220 33.26 27.20 -11.72
N THR A 221 33.86 27.97 -12.63
CA THR A 221 34.10 27.57 -14.03
C THR A 221 34.84 26.24 -14.18
N SER A 222 35.62 25.83 -13.17
CA SER A 222 36.30 24.53 -13.10
C SER A 222 35.42 23.37 -12.57
N GLY A 223 34.12 23.60 -12.34
CA GLY A 223 33.18 22.59 -11.84
C GLY A 223 33.26 22.29 -10.34
N LYS A 224 34.06 23.05 -9.56
CA LYS A 224 34.13 22.90 -8.09
C LYS A 224 32.97 23.63 -7.43
N HIS A 225 32.37 23.02 -6.40
CA HIS A 225 31.34 23.66 -5.59
C HIS A 225 31.95 24.76 -4.69
N ILE A 226 31.23 25.87 -4.52
CA ILE A 226 31.68 27.01 -3.68
C ILE A 226 31.04 26.97 -2.28
N ARG A 227 30.09 26.06 -2.06
CA ARG A 227 29.41 25.91 -0.75
C ARG A 227 30.41 25.61 0.38
N LYS A 228 30.26 26.33 1.49
CA LYS A 228 31.03 26.10 2.73
C LYS A 228 30.24 25.30 3.78
N GLU A 229 28.92 25.25 3.65
CA GLU A 229 28.03 24.61 4.61
C GLU A 229 27.77 23.15 4.27
N GLU A 230 27.64 22.32 5.31
CA GLU A 230 27.32 20.90 5.20
C GLU A 230 25.90 20.68 4.65
N CYS A 231 25.70 19.57 3.95
CA CYS A 231 24.42 19.26 3.33
C CYS A 231 23.52 18.52 4.34
N ASN A 232 22.49 19.21 4.84
CA ASN A 232 21.46 18.62 5.69
C ASN A 232 20.32 18.07 4.83
N TYR A 233 20.05 16.76 4.90
CA TYR A 233 19.03 16.11 4.07
C TYR A 233 18.30 14.99 4.81
N HIS A 234 17.15 14.59 4.26
CA HIS A 234 16.41 13.40 4.66
C HIS A 234 16.67 12.30 3.63
N SER A 235 17.19 11.15 4.08
CA SER A 235 17.37 9.97 3.22
C SER A 235 16.07 9.17 3.03
N GLY A 236 15.11 9.38 3.93
CA GLY A 236 13.84 8.67 3.95
C GLY A 236 12.79 9.30 3.03
N ARG A 237 11.94 8.46 2.46
CA ARG A 237 10.76 8.88 1.69
C ARG A 237 9.71 9.51 2.60
N VAL A 238 8.93 10.44 2.05
CA VAL A 238 7.74 10.98 2.74
C VAL A 238 6.64 9.93 2.74
N LEU A 239 6.19 9.54 3.94
CA LEU A 239 5.11 8.58 4.15
C LEU A 239 3.87 9.28 4.71
N ARG A 240 2.69 8.86 4.23
CA ARG A 240 1.40 9.26 4.80
C ARG A 240 1.02 8.25 5.88
N GLN A 241 1.04 8.69 7.14
CA GLN A 241 0.70 7.86 8.29
C GLN A 241 -0.65 8.29 8.89
N LYS A 242 -1.48 7.31 9.24
CA LYS A 242 -2.74 7.55 9.96
C LYS A 242 -2.42 7.76 11.44
N VAL A 243 -2.86 8.88 11.99
CA VAL A 243 -2.72 9.23 13.40
C VAL A 243 -4.09 9.56 14.00
N PRO A 244 -4.30 9.42 15.32
CA PRO A 244 -5.53 9.87 15.96
C PRO A 244 -5.70 11.38 15.74
N GLY A 245 -6.70 11.78 14.95
CA GLY A 245 -6.90 13.18 14.53
C GLY A 245 -6.64 13.47 13.05
N GLY A 246 -6.21 12.49 12.25
CA GLY A 246 -6.16 12.65 10.79
C GLY A 246 -5.05 11.84 10.09
N LEU A 247 -4.59 12.37 8.96
CA LEU A 247 -3.50 11.81 8.19
C LEU A 247 -2.33 12.79 8.23
N GLU A 248 -1.18 12.35 8.73
CA GLU A 248 0.01 13.17 8.82
C GLU A 248 1.07 12.69 7.83
N THR A 249 1.84 13.62 7.26
CA THR A 249 2.95 13.31 6.37
C THR A 249 4.27 13.47 7.12
N ARG A 250 5.06 12.40 7.16
CA ARG A 250 6.32 12.35 7.92
C ARG A 250 7.43 11.70 7.08
N TYR A 251 8.67 12.07 7.34
CA TYR A 251 9.84 11.44 6.73
C TYR A 251 10.10 10.07 7.37
N SER A 252 10.28 9.03 6.56
CA SER A 252 10.55 7.67 7.07
C SER A 252 11.93 7.50 7.72
N CYS A 253 12.88 8.43 7.53
CA CYS A 253 14.21 8.34 8.14
C CYS A 253 14.27 8.80 9.60
N CYS A 254 13.36 9.67 10.03
CA CYS A 254 13.40 10.29 11.35
C CYS A 254 12.02 10.61 11.95
N GLU A 255 10.94 10.27 11.23
CA GLU A 255 9.54 10.61 11.55
C GLU A 255 9.27 12.12 11.69
N GLY A 256 10.21 12.96 11.23
CA GLY A 256 10.05 14.40 11.18
C GLY A 256 8.92 14.83 10.25
N VAL A 257 8.24 15.93 10.58
CA VAL A 257 7.21 16.53 9.73
C VAL A 257 7.80 17.03 8.41
N VAL A 258 7.01 17.00 7.34
CA VAL A 258 7.43 17.55 6.04
C VAL A 258 7.80 19.02 6.18
N GLY A 259 8.99 19.40 5.70
CA GLY A 259 9.55 20.75 5.87
C GLY A 259 10.48 20.92 7.07
N SER A 260 10.64 19.90 7.93
CA SER A 260 11.67 19.90 8.97
C SER A 260 13.10 19.83 8.40
N PRO A 261 14.12 20.38 9.09
CA PRO A 261 15.50 20.30 8.65
C PRO A 261 15.97 18.84 8.53
N GLY A 262 16.90 18.59 7.60
CA GLY A 262 17.42 17.26 7.31
C GLY A 262 17.98 16.55 8.54
N CYS A 263 17.66 15.26 8.71
CA CYS A 263 18.14 14.46 9.83
C CYS A 263 19.53 13.82 9.61
N GLN A 264 20.11 13.98 8.42
CA GLN A 264 21.44 13.50 8.08
C GLN A 264 22.29 14.64 7.51
N VAL A 265 23.59 14.57 7.79
CA VAL A 265 24.56 15.59 7.38
C VAL A 265 25.61 14.95 6.47
N ALA A 266 25.86 15.54 5.31
CA ALA A 266 26.93 15.16 4.40
C ALA A 266 27.98 16.27 4.28
N LYS A 267 29.25 15.85 4.25
CA LYS A 267 30.38 16.78 4.09
C LYS A 267 30.33 17.50 2.75
N VAL A 268 30.83 18.72 2.80
CA VAL A 268 31.02 19.62 1.67
C VAL A 268 31.80 18.92 0.55
N GLY A 269 31.23 18.88 -0.67
CA GLY A 269 31.89 18.33 -1.87
C GLY A 269 31.60 16.88 -2.23
N THR A 270 30.77 16.18 -1.46
CA THR A 270 30.21 14.88 -1.87
C THR A 270 28.76 15.06 -2.27
N CYS A 271 28.50 15.22 -3.57
CA CYS A 271 27.17 15.06 -4.14
C CYS A 271 27.19 13.80 -5.00
#